data_AF-J5MHX4-F1
#
_entry.id   AF-J5MHX4-F1
#
_cell.length_a   1.000
_cell.length_b   1.000
_cell.length_c   1.000
_cell.angle_alpha   90.00
_cell.angle_beta   90.00
_cell.angle_gamma   90.00
#
_symmetry.space_group_name_H-M   'P 1'
#
loop_
_entity.id
_entity.type
_entity.pdbx_description
1 polymer ?
#
loop_
_entity_poly.entity_id
_entity_poly.type
_entity_poly.pdbx_seq_one_letter_code
_entity_poly.pdbx_strand_id
1 'polypeptide(L)'
;MNNAPAIPFHAGPELSRAINRTDFFRLLKSAAQHYNFDHFALARISEASAPFAERDVVITNVAERRVGLFITTLKEALGTVRAKSAQFLATPVHGRSVQPEDHRSDLVFNEFLSGVFLFIPLFTPEGRRYCLVLSGERQEPDQSEVADMLLDTMRIFDKLYEEILTQEMSGRLTQRESEIVKWTSEGKTSAEIAIILGLSEHTVNSHITAAARKLDAVNRVHMVAIALRNGLVS
;
A
#
# COMPACT_ATOMS: atom_id res chain seq x y z
N MET A 1 27.61 22.20 20.38
CA MET A 1 27.18 20.80 20.59
C MET A 1 27.08 20.18 19.20
N ASN A 2 27.79 19.08 18.97
CA ASN A 2 28.01 18.50 17.64
C ASN A 2 26.69 18.06 16.96
N ASN A 3 26.32 18.75 15.88
CA ASN A 3 25.46 18.17 14.84
C ASN A 3 26.33 17.19 14.03
N ALA A 4 26.46 15.97 14.52
CA ALA A 4 26.85 14.86 13.66
C ALA A 4 25.63 14.55 12.77
N PRO A 5 25.76 14.51 11.43
CA PRO A 5 24.66 14.06 10.58
C PRO A 5 24.28 12.65 11.01
N ALA A 6 22.98 12.43 11.25
CA ALA A 6 22.46 11.11 11.52
C ALA A 6 22.96 10.16 10.42
N ILE A 7 23.55 9.02 10.80
CA ILE A 7 23.96 8.00 9.84
C ILE A 7 22.71 7.67 9.02
N PRO A 8 22.73 7.85 7.68
CA PRO A 8 21.53 7.64 6.89
C PRO A 8 21.00 6.22 7.12
N PHE A 9 19.71 6.10 7.38
CA PHE A 9 19.01 4.82 7.50
C PHE A 9 18.85 4.16 6.13
N HIS A 10 19.92 4.09 5.34
CA HIS A 10 19.95 3.39 4.05
C HIS A 10 20.06 1.88 4.28
N ALA A 11 19.05 1.33 4.95
CA ALA A 11 18.65 -0.06 5.01
C ALA A 11 19.81 -1.04 4.72
N GLY A 12 20.62 -1.29 5.75
CA GLY A 12 21.81 -2.16 5.69
C GLY A 12 21.48 -3.61 5.28
N PRO A 13 22.36 -4.60 5.57
CA PRO A 13 22.13 -6.00 5.18
C PRO A 13 20.83 -6.62 5.75
N GLU A 14 20.11 -5.90 6.59
CA GLU A 14 18.80 -6.28 7.14
C GLU A 14 17.70 -6.27 6.09
N LEU A 15 17.66 -5.28 5.18
CA LEU A 15 16.62 -5.19 4.15
C LEU A 15 16.73 -6.35 3.15
N SER A 16 17.96 -6.72 2.76
CA SER A 16 18.17 -7.85 1.85
C SER A 16 17.81 -9.20 2.48
N ARG A 17 17.75 -9.29 3.82
CA ARG A 17 17.37 -10.50 4.57
C ARG A 17 15.89 -10.55 4.93
N ALA A 18 15.15 -9.46 4.76
CA ALA A 18 13.74 -9.39 5.10
C ALA A 18 12.91 -10.21 4.11
N ILE A 19 12.14 -11.17 4.62
CA ILE A 19 11.33 -12.11 3.81
C ILE A 19 9.89 -12.28 4.34
N ASN A 20 9.58 -11.75 5.52
CA ASN A 20 8.27 -11.90 6.15
C ASN A 20 7.78 -10.59 6.78
N ARG A 21 6.47 -10.52 7.08
CA ARG A 21 5.83 -9.30 7.59
C ARG A 21 6.46 -8.78 8.90
N THR A 22 6.98 -9.66 9.74
CA THR A 22 7.64 -9.28 10.99
C THR A 22 8.95 -8.54 10.74
N ASP A 23 9.72 -8.95 9.73
CA ASP A 23 10.97 -8.27 9.36
C ASP A 23 10.67 -6.86 8.82
N PHE A 24 9.69 -6.73 7.93
CA PHE A 24 9.25 -5.42 7.42
C PHE A 24 8.63 -4.54 8.50
N PHE A 25 7.91 -5.11 9.47
CA PHE A 25 7.44 -4.38 10.65
C PHE A 25 8.61 -3.79 11.43
N ARG A 26 9.68 -4.55 11.67
CA ARG A 26 10.87 -4.04 12.38
C ARG A 26 11.57 -2.93 11.60
N LEU A 27 11.71 -3.09 10.27
CA LEU A 27 12.31 -2.09 9.40
C LEU A 27 11.52 -0.77 9.42
N LEU A 28 10.20 -0.82 9.22
CA LEU A 28 9.34 0.36 9.28
C LEU A 28 9.33 1.00 10.67
N LYS A 29 9.35 0.18 11.74
CA LYS A 29 9.46 0.68 13.12
C LYS A 29 10.78 1.41 13.34
N SER A 30 11.88 0.84 12.86
CA SER A 30 13.20 1.46 12.98
C SER A 30 13.29 2.75 12.18
N ALA A 31 12.71 2.79 10.97
CA ALA A 31 12.61 4.01 10.16
C ALA A 31 11.80 5.10 10.90
N ALA A 32 10.60 4.76 11.40
CA ALA A 32 9.77 5.70 12.16
C ALA A 32 10.53 6.26 13.38
N GLN A 33 11.21 5.42 14.15
CA GLN A 33 12.00 5.84 15.31
C GLN A 33 13.21 6.71 14.94
N HIS A 34 13.89 6.40 13.83
CA HIS A 34 15.00 7.20 13.32
C HIS A 34 14.58 8.64 13.00
N TYR A 35 13.39 8.81 12.43
CA TYR A 35 12.77 10.11 12.13
C TYR A 35 11.85 10.61 13.26
N ASN A 36 12.01 10.13 14.49
CA ASN A 36 11.26 10.61 15.67
C ASN A 36 9.72 10.57 15.53
N PHE A 37 9.18 9.58 14.83
CA PHE A 37 7.75 9.27 14.80
C PHE A 37 7.42 8.10 15.74
N ASP A 38 6.30 8.23 16.45
CA ASP A 38 5.86 7.25 17.46
C ASP A 38 5.03 6.14 16.82
N HIS A 39 4.22 6.49 15.82
CA HIS A 39 3.27 5.60 15.19
C HIS A 39 3.45 5.57 13.68
N PHE A 40 3.20 4.39 13.10
CA PHE A 40 3.13 4.23 11.66
C PHE A 40 2.03 3.24 11.25
N ALA A 41 1.47 3.44 10.06
CA ALA A 41 0.73 2.41 9.35
C ALA A 41 1.04 2.47 7.86
N LEU A 42 1.39 1.32 7.29
CA LEU A 42 1.37 1.08 5.86
C LEU A 42 -0.02 0.56 5.50
N ALA A 43 -0.74 1.31 4.66
CA ALA A 43 -2.09 0.94 4.23
C ALA A 43 -2.24 1.03 2.72
N ARG A 44 -3.09 0.17 2.16
CA ARG A 44 -3.55 0.29 0.78
C ARG A 44 -4.55 1.42 0.69
N ILE A 45 -4.45 2.25 -0.36
CA ILE A 45 -5.45 3.29 -0.64
C ILE A 45 -6.57 2.67 -1.49
N SER A 46 -7.80 2.71 -0.98
CA SER A 46 -8.98 2.26 -1.74
C SER A 46 -9.40 3.30 -2.77
N GLU A 47 -9.71 2.85 -4.00
CA GLU A 47 -10.29 3.69 -5.06
C GLU A 47 -11.83 3.75 -5.00
N ALA A 48 -12.47 2.85 -4.25
CA ALA A 48 -13.93 2.66 -4.28
C ALA A 48 -14.67 3.24 -3.06
N SER A 49 -13.96 3.72 -2.04
CA SER A 49 -14.51 4.14 -0.74
C SER A 49 -13.65 5.22 -0.10
N ALA A 50 -13.92 5.57 1.18
CA ALA A 50 -12.99 6.35 1.98
C ALA A 50 -11.56 5.79 1.86
N PRO A 51 -10.52 6.65 1.80
CA PRO A 51 -9.18 6.28 1.33
C PRO A 51 -8.51 5.20 2.17
N PHE A 52 -8.87 5.12 3.46
CA PHE A 52 -8.37 4.11 4.38
C PHE A 52 -9.52 3.41 5.12
N ALA A 53 -9.43 2.09 5.20
CA ALA A 53 -10.24 1.25 6.07
C ALA A 53 -9.32 0.31 6.88
N GLU A 54 -9.80 -0.19 8.02
CA GLU A 54 -9.00 -1.06 8.89
C GLU A 54 -8.46 -2.30 8.16
N ARG A 55 -9.30 -2.92 7.32
CA ARG A 55 -8.93 -4.08 6.49
C ARG A 55 -7.84 -3.79 5.46
N ASP A 56 -7.59 -2.53 5.15
CA ASP A 56 -6.59 -2.10 4.17
C ASP A 56 -5.24 -1.79 4.81
N VAL A 57 -5.14 -1.87 6.15
CA VAL A 57 -3.87 -1.76 6.87
C VAL A 57 -3.06 -3.05 6.68
N VAL A 58 -1.85 -2.90 6.14
CA VAL A 58 -0.94 -4.01 5.86
C VAL A 58 -0.01 -4.27 7.05
N ILE A 59 0.62 -3.21 7.57
CA ILE A 59 1.57 -3.28 8.69
C ILE A 59 1.41 -2.00 9.54
N THR A 60 1.30 -2.14 10.85
CA THR A 60 1.25 -0.99 11.77
C THR A 60 1.81 -1.35 13.14
N ASN A 61 2.35 -0.36 13.87
CA ASN A 61 2.67 -0.47 15.30
C ASN A 61 1.55 0.03 16.22
N VAL A 62 0.42 0.46 15.66
CA VAL A 62 -0.77 0.82 16.42
C VAL A 62 -1.44 -0.44 16.93
N ALA A 63 -1.80 -0.46 18.21
CA ALA A 63 -2.49 -1.59 18.82
C ALA A 63 -3.83 -1.87 18.11
N GLU A 64 -4.16 -3.15 17.86
CA GLU A 64 -5.32 -3.58 17.08
C GLU A 64 -6.63 -2.88 17.49
N ARG A 65 -6.90 -2.81 18.80
CA ARG A 65 -8.08 -2.12 19.38
C ARG A 65 -8.17 -0.61 19.08
N ARG A 66 -7.11 -0.02 18.53
CA ARG A 66 -6.98 1.41 18.24
C ARG A 66 -6.85 1.71 16.75
N VAL A 67 -6.79 0.71 15.88
CA VAL A 67 -6.61 0.91 14.43
C VAL A 67 -7.77 1.70 13.84
N GLY A 68 -9.03 1.39 14.21
CA GLY A 68 -10.20 2.14 13.73
C GLY A 68 -10.17 3.62 14.09
N LEU A 69 -9.71 3.92 15.29
CA LEU A 69 -9.51 5.29 15.75
C LEU A 69 -8.41 5.98 14.96
N PHE A 70 -7.25 5.33 14.82
CA PHE A 70 -6.15 5.86 14.02
C PHE A 70 -6.59 6.18 12.58
N ILE A 71 -7.35 5.28 11.95
CA ILE A 71 -7.92 5.50 10.61
C ILE A 71 -8.85 6.71 10.56
N THR A 72 -9.63 6.96 11.62
CA THR A 72 -10.50 8.13 11.74
C THR A 72 -9.68 9.41 11.80
N THR A 73 -8.67 9.44 12.67
CA THR A 73 -7.67 10.51 12.78
C THR A 73 -6.98 10.79 11.45
N LEU A 74 -6.58 9.76 10.70
CA LEU A 74 -5.94 9.95 9.39
C LEU A 74 -6.85 10.64 8.36
N LYS A 75 -8.15 10.35 8.40
CA LYS A 75 -9.12 10.99 7.50
C LYS A 75 -9.25 12.49 7.81
N GLU A 76 -9.26 12.84 9.09
CA GLU A 76 -9.28 14.24 9.54
C GLU A 76 -7.99 14.97 9.14
N ALA A 77 -6.83 14.35 9.42
CA ALA A 77 -5.53 14.90 9.06
C ALA A 77 -5.38 15.10 7.54
N LEU A 78 -5.90 14.20 6.69
CA LEU A 78 -5.96 14.44 5.24
C LEU A 78 -6.82 15.64 4.85
N GLY A 79 -7.92 15.86 5.58
CA GLY A 79 -8.80 17.01 5.39
C GLY A 79 -8.09 18.34 5.68
N THR A 80 -7.23 18.40 6.70
CA THR A 80 -6.53 19.64 7.08
C THR A 80 -5.48 20.08 6.04
N VAL A 81 -4.79 19.13 5.39
CA VAL A 81 -3.81 19.43 4.33
C VAL A 81 -4.42 19.71 2.95
N ARG A 82 -5.75 19.93 2.87
CA ARG A 82 -6.51 20.18 1.62
C ARG A 82 -6.28 19.13 0.52
N ALA A 83 -5.81 17.94 0.89
CA ALA A 83 -5.74 16.82 -0.03
C ALA A 83 -7.19 16.37 -0.30
N LYS A 84 -7.73 16.69 -1.48
CA LYS A 84 -9.13 16.39 -1.85
C LYS A 84 -9.49 14.90 -1.69
N SER A 85 -8.49 14.01 -1.71
CA SER A 85 -8.55 12.63 -1.21
C SER A 85 -7.12 12.04 -1.23
N ALA A 86 -6.80 11.14 -0.30
CA ALA A 86 -5.52 10.41 -0.30
C ALA A 86 -5.23 9.72 -1.65
N GLN A 87 -6.28 9.37 -2.39
CA GLN A 87 -6.21 8.73 -3.71
C GLN A 87 -5.48 9.57 -4.77
N PHE A 88 -5.30 10.88 -4.53
CA PHE A 88 -4.59 11.80 -5.42
C PHE A 88 -3.22 12.25 -4.89
N LEU A 89 -2.76 11.69 -3.77
CA LEU A 89 -1.41 11.98 -3.26
C LEU A 89 -0.38 11.35 -4.19
N ALA A 90 0.40 12.19 -4.86
CA ALA A 90 1.54 11.77 -5.69
C ALA A 90 2.89 12.11 -5.05
N THR A 91 2.90 13.00 -4.05
CA THR A 91 4.09 13.43 -3.31
C THR A 91 3.84 13.34 -1.81
N PRO A 92 4.89 13.25 -0.98
CA PRO A 92 4.72 13.31 0.45
C PRO A 92 4.01 14.59 0.90
N VAL A 93 3.15 14.46 1.91
CA VAL A 93 2.44 15.59 2.52
C VAL A 93 2.53 15.45 4.03
N HIS A 94 3.04 16.48 4.69
CA HIS A 94 3.03 16.58 6.15
C HIS A 94 2.16 17.75 6.61
N GLY A 95 1.84 17.72 7.89
CA GLY A 95 1.25 18.84 8.59
C GLY A 95 1.08 18.53 10.05
N ARG A 96 0.70 19.54 10.81
CA ARG A 96 0.28 19.35 12.20
C ARG A 96 -1.23 19.16 12.25
N SER A 97 -1.66 18.14 12.96
CA SER A 97 -3.08 17.98 13.25
C SER A 97 -3.54 19.08 14.20
N VAL A 98 -4.72 19.63 13.92
CA VAL A 98 -5.40 20.59 14.78
C VAL A 98 -6.54 19.84 15.43
N GLN A 99 -6.55 19.79 16.76
CA GLN A 99 -7.61 19.11 17.52
C GLN A 99 -8.99 19.67 17.14
N PRO A 100 -9.93 18.81 16.68
CA PRO A 100 -11.33 19.19 16.52
C PRO A 100 -11.91 19.61 17.88
N GLU A 101 -12.74 20.66 17.91
CA GLU A 101 -13.34 21.13 19.17
C GLU A 101 -14.18 20.05 19.86
N ASP A 102 -14.83 19.18 19.08
CA ASP A 102 -15.71 18.10 19.55
C ASP A 102 -14.97 16.93 20.25
N HIS A 103 -13.65 16.81 20.04
CA HIS A 103 -12.85 15.68 20.54
C HIS A 103 -11.78 16.08 21.56
N ARG A 104 -11.78 17.32 22.06
CA ARG A 104 -10.78 17.85 23.00
C ARG A 104 -10.57 16.98 24.26
N SER A 105 -11.61 16.32 24.75
CA SER A 105 -11.56 15.51 25.98
C SER A 105 -11.21 14.03 25.77
N ASP A 106 -11.12 13.56 24.53
CA ASP A 106 -10.83 12.15 24.24
C ASP A 106 -9.31 11.93 24.18
N LEU A 107 -8.77 11.43 25.30
CA LEU A 107 -7.34 11.14 25.48
C LEU A 107 -6.80 10.18 24.39
N VAL A 108 -7.63 9.28 23.88
CA VAL A 108 -7.22 8.26 22.91
C VAL A 108 -7.12 8.86 21.50
N PHE A 109 -8.05 9.76 21.14
CA PHE A 109 -7.98 10.59 19.93
C PHE A 109 -6.80 11.54 19.98
N ASN A 110 -6.56 12.13 21.16
CA ASN A 110 -5.47 13.08 21.37
C ASN A 110 -4.10 12.46 21.12
N GLU A 111 -3.86 11.21 21.51
CA GLU A 111 -2.54 10.56 21.29
C GLU A 111 -2.13 10.49 19.82
N PHE A 112 -3.08 10.35 18.89
CA PHE A 112 -2.76 10.35 17.46
C PHE A 112 -2.78 11.77 16.89
N LEU A 113 -3.80 12.58 17.22
CA LEU A 113 -3.99 13.94 16.67
C LEU A 113 -3.09 15.02 17.30
N SER A 114 -2.36 14.77 18.40
CA SER A 114 -1.57 15.80 19.10
C SER A 114 -0.27 16.17 18.40
N GLY A 115 0.08 15.51 17.29
CA GLY A 115 1.39 15.59 16.68
C GLY A 115 1.45 16.05 15.22
N VAL A 116 2.64 15.88 14.66
CA VAL A 116 2.92 16.00 13.23
C VAL A 116 2.54 14.69 12.56
N PHE A 117 1.91 14.80 11.39
CA PHE A 117 1.60 13.71 10.50
C PHE A 117 2.40 13.82 9.22
N LEU A 118 2.67 12.68 8.60
CA LEU A 118 3.31 12.59 7.30
C LEU A 118 2.76 11.40 6.51
N PHE A 119 2.23 11.73 5.34
CA PHE A 119 1.72 10.79 4.35
C PHE A 119 2.78 10.64 3.26
N ILE A 120 3.26 9.43 3.04
CA ILE A 120 4.18 9.08 1.97
C ILE A 120 3.44 8.15 1.00
N PRO A 121 3.05 8.64 -0.19
CA PRO A 121 2.42 7.78 -1.19
C PRO A 121 3.45 6.81 -1.78
N LEU A 122 3.03 5.56 -1.94
CA LEU A 122 3.84 4.44 -2.45
C LEU A 122 3.06 3.74 -3.55
N PHE A 123 3.75 3.30 -4.61
CA PHE A 123 3.11 2.74 -5.79
C PHE A 123 3.77 1.42 -6.16
N THR A 124 2.96 0.41 -6.47
CA THR A 124 3.49 -0.80 -7.10
C THR A 124 3.69 -0.57 -8.60
N PRO A 125 4.53 -1.36 -9.28
CA PRO A 125 4.73 -1.25 -10.74
C PRO A 125 3.42 -1.35 -11.54
N GLU A 126 2.41 -2.01 -10.98
CA GLU A 126 1.10 -2.22 -11.60
C GLU A 126 0.08 -1.13 -11.25
N GLY A 127 0.54 -0.03 -10.64
CA GLY A 127 -0.25 1.16 -10.37
C GLY A 127 -1.11 1.08 -9.11
N ARG A 128 -0.93 0.06 -8.25
CA ARG A 128 -1.63 0.01 -6.96
C ARG A 128 -1.06 1.04 -6.02
N ARG A 129 -1.94 1.71 -5.29
CA ARG A 129 -1.60 2.80 -4.38
C ARG A 129 -1.57 2.34 -2.93
N TYR A 130 -0.51 2.71 -2.25
CA TYR A 130 -0.30 2.54 -0.83
C TYR A 130 0.09 3.89 -0.23
N CYS A 131 -0.03 3.99 1.08
CA CYS A 131 0.49 5.11 1.84
C CYS A 131 1.19 4.57 3.07
N LEU A 132 2.44 4.96 3.30
CA LEU A 132 2.97 4.96 4.65
C LEU A 132 2.48 6.22 5.34
N VAL A 133 1.94 6.06 6.53
CA VAL A 133 1.47 7.17 7.36
C VAL A 133 2.23 7.13 8.66
N LEU A 134 2.79 8.27 9.04
CA LEU A 134 3.58 8.45 10.25
C LEU A 134 2.94 9.53 11.11
N SER A 135 2.97 9.34 12.42
CA SER A 135 2.52 10.36 13.38
C SER A 135 3.34 10.34 14.66
N GLY A 136 3.55 11.50 15.27
CA GLY A 136 4.26 11.62 16.54
C GLY A 136 4.43 13.06 17.02
N GLU A 137 4.83 13.20 18.28
CA GLU A 137 5.08 14.52 18.89
C GLU A 137 6.49 15.02 18.57
N ARG A 138 6.62 15.61 17.39
CA ARG A 138 7.88 16.18 16.89
C ARG A 138 7.70 17.52 16.18
N GLN A 139 8.80 18.15 15.78
CA GLN A 139 8.76 19.29 14.86
C GLN A 139 8.46 18.80 13.43
N GLU A 140 7.83 19.66 12.63
CA GLU A 140 7.58 19.32 11.22
C GLU A 140 8.91 19.11 10.50
N PRO A 141 9.05 18.02 9.72
CA PRO A 141 10.26 17.74 8.98
C PRO A 141 10.47 18.79 7.89
N ASP A 142 11.74 19.09 7.61
CA ASP A 142 12.08 19.89 6.43
C ASP A 142 12.06 19.05 5.15
N GLN A 143 12.23 19.71 4.01
CA GLN A 143 12.17 19.05 2.71
C GLN A 143 13.27 18.00 2.52
N SER A 144 14.45 18.20 3.11
CA SER A 144 15.57 17.24 3.00
C SER A 144 15.24 15.97 3.77
N GLU A 145 14.73 16.12 4.98
CA GLU A 145 14.33 14.99 5.82
C GLU A 145 13.18 14.20 5.18
N VAL A 146 12.18 14.90 4.61
CA VAL A 146 11.09 14.25 3.87
C VAL A 146 11.63 13.45 2.67
N ALA A 147 12.65 13.97 1.96
CA ALA A 147 13.25 13.28 0.83
C ALA A 147 14.01 12.01 1.25
N ASP A 148 14.80 12.09 2.32
CA ASP A 148 15.53 10.93 2.87
C ASP A 148 14.56 9.82 3.29
N MET A 149 13.51 10.20 4.02
CA MET A 149 12.53 9.25 4.52
C MET A 149 11.65 8.68 3.40
N LEU A 150 11.33 9.45 2.36
CA LEU A 150 10.69 8.94 1.15
C LEU A 150 11.56 7.85 0.50
N LEU A 151 12.85 8.12 0.32
CA LEU A 151 13.78 7.17 -0.29
C LEU A 151 13.89 5.87 0.51
N ASP A 152 14.09 5.98 1.83
CA ASP A 152 14.21 4.81 2.71
C ASP A 152 12.90 3.99 2.72
N THR A 153 11.76 4.67 2.77
CA THR A 153 10.44 4.02 2.71
C THR A 153 10.20 3.32 1.37
N MET A 154 10.54 3.96 0.25
CA MET A 154 10.39 3.36 -1.08
C MET A 154 11.20 2.06 -1.19
N ARG A 155 12.44 2.06 -0.71
CA ARG A 155 13.30 0.85 -0.73
C ARG A 155 12.74 -0.29 0.11
N ILE A 156 12.20 0.02 1.30
CA ILE A 156 11.53 -0.98 2.14
C ILE A 156 10.28 -1.51 1.43
N PHE A 157 9.50 -0.61 0.83
CA PHE A 157 8.25 -0.94 0.15
C PHE A 157 8.49 -1.80 -1.10
N ASP A 158 9.49 -1.49 -1.92
CA ASP A 158 9.84 -2.27 -3.11
C ASP A 158 10.18 -3.72 -2.72
N LYS A 159 10.98 -3.90 -1.66
CA LYS A 159 11.33 -5.24 -1.17
C LYS A 159 10.13 -5.96 -0.55
N LEU A 160 9.29 -5.25 0.20
CA LEU A 160 8.04 -5.79 0.73
C LEU A 160 7.11 -6.25 -0.40
N TYR A 161 7.05 -5.46 -1.47
CA TYR A 161 6.29 -5.78 -2.66
C TYR A 161 6.79 -7.09 -3.28
N GLU A 162 8.09 -7.19 -3.55
CA GLU A 162 8.73 -8.37 -4.13
C GLU A 162 8.52 -9.64 -3.30
N GLU A 163 8.70 -9.57 -1.98
CA GLU A 163 8.70 -10.77 -1.12
C GLU A 163 7.30 -11.22 -0.68
N ILE A 164 6.38 -10.26 -0.47
CA ILE A 164 5.09 -10.54 0.17
C ILE A 164 3.92 -10.23 -0.74
N LEU A 165 3.87 -9.01 -1.28
CA LEU A 165 2.67 -8.56 -1.99
C LEU A 165 2.50 -9.26 -3.35
N THR A 166 3.59 -9.54 -4.07
CA THR A 166 3.55 -10.31 -5.32
C THR A 166 3.03 -11.74 -5.11
N GLN A 167 3.42 -12.42 -4.02
CA GLN A 167 3.02 -13.80 -3.75
C GLN A 167 1.52 -13.93 -3.46
N GLU A 168 0.95 -12.97 -2.72
CA GLU A 168 -0.50 -12.89 -2.47
C GLU A 168 -1.32 -12.71 -3.77
N MET A 169 -0.66 -12.24 -4.83
CA MET A 169 -1.26 -11.95 -6.13
C MET A 169 -1.07 -13.09 -7.12
N SER A 170 0.16 -13.59 -7.29
CA SER A 170 0.49 -14.71 -8.17
C SER A 170 -0.12 -16.03 -7.71
N GLY A 171 -0.38 -16.21 -6.41
CA GLY A 171 -1.03 -17.42 -5.89
C GLY A 171 -2.48 -17.63 -6.37
N ARG A 172 -3.08 -16.65 -7.07
CA ARG A 172 -4.49 -16.73 -7.51
C ARG A 172 -4.70 -17.41 -8.85
N LEU A 173 -3.70 -17.46 -9.75
CA LEU A 173 -3.84 -18.06 -11.08
C LEU A 173 -2.66 -19.00 -11.37
N THR A 174 -2.94 -20.11 -12.06
CA THR A 174 -1.90 -20.96 -12.64
C THR A 174 -1.24 -20.26 -13.83
N GLN A 175 -0.04 -20.70 -14.22
CA GLN A 175 0.66 -20.17 -15.39
C GLN A 175 -0.23 -20.16 -16.65
N ARG A 176 -0.97 -21.26 -16.88
CA ARG A 176 -1.84 -21.38 -18.06
C ARG A 176 -3.07 -20.46 -17.99
N GLU A 177 -3.63 -20.28 -16.80
CA GLU A 177 -4.71 -19.32 -16.59
C GLU A 177 -4.22 -17.89 -16.84
N SER A 178 -3.03 -17.52 -16.34
CA SER A 178 -2.44 -16.19 -16.57
C SER A 178 -2.18 -15.92 -18.06
N GLU A 179 -1.66 -16.88 -18.82
CA GLU A 179 -1.47 -16.76 -20.27
C GLU A 179 -2.81 -16.50 -21.00
N ILE A 180 -3.86 -17.23 -20.63
CA ILE A 180 -5.19 -17.09 -21.24
C ILE A 180 -5.83 -15.75 -20.86
N VAL A 181 -5.72 -15.33 -19.60
CA VAL A 181 -6.21 -14.03 -19.14
C VAL A 181 -5.48 -12.90 -19.88
N LYS A 182 -4.16 -13.03 -20.12
CA LYS A 182 -3.37 -12.05 -20.88
C LYS A 182 -3.87 -11.89 -22.31
N TRP A 183 -4.03 -12.97 -23.07
CA TRP A 183 -4.58 -12.83 -24.42
C TRP A 183 -6.02 -12.34 -24.42
N THR A 184 -6.79 -12.67 -23.37
CA THR A 184 -8.15 -12.14 -23.22
C THR A 184 -8.14 -10.63 -22.96
N SER A 185 -7.19 -10.08 -22.20
CA SER A 185 -7.06 -8.63 -21.98
C SER A 185 -6.64 -7.88 -23.24
N GLU A 186 -5.88 -8.53 -24.12
CA GLU A 186 -5.54 -8.04 -25.48
C GLU A 186 -6.72 -8.11 -26.47
N GLY A 187 -7.91 -8.52 -26.01
CA GLY A 187 -9.12 -8.58 -26.84
C GLY A 187 -9.26 -9.82 -27.71
N LYS A 188 -8.46 -10.88 -27.49
CA LYS A 188 -8.55 -12.12 -28.27
C LYS A 188 -9.78 -12.95 -27.90
N THR A 189 -10.39 -13.55 -28.91
CA THR A 189 -11.47 -14.53 -28.79
C THR A 189 -10.93 -15.89 -28.33
N SER A 190 -11.79 -16.74 -27.75
CA SER A 190 -11.37 -18.07 -27.30
C SER A 190 -10.81 -18.93 -28.45
N ALA A 191 -11.32 -18.76 -29.66
CA ALA A 191 -10.82 -19.41 -30.87
C ALA A 191 -9.40 -18.92 -31.25
N GLU A 192 -9.14 -17.62 -31.22
CA GLU A 192 -7.80 -17.08 -31.47
C GLU A 192 -6.80 -17.52 -30.41
N ILE A 193 -7.19 -17.51 -29.13
CA ILE A 193 -6.34 -17.96 -28.02
C ILE A 193 -6.03 -19.45 -28.16
N ALA A 194 -7.01 -20.26 -28.56
CA ALA A 194 -6.84 -21.68 -28.81
C ALA A 194 -5.76 -21.93 -29.88
N ILE A 195 -5.79 -21.14 -30.97
CA ILE A 195 -4.75 -21.19 -32.02
C ILE A 195 -3.38 -20.77 -31.46
N ILE A 196 -3.31 -19.64 -30.73
CA ILE A 196 -2.05 -19.10 -30.19
C ILE A 196 -1.38 -20.08 -29.22
N LEU A 197 -2.17 -20.74 -28.37
CA LEU A 197 -1.66 -21.59 -27.29
C LEU A 197 -1.64 -23.08 -27.64
N GLY A 198 -2.11 -23.49 -28.82
CA GLY A 198 -2.21 -24.89 -29.21
C GLY A 198 -3.21 -25.69 -28.36
N LEU A 199 -4.36 -25.08 -28.03
CA LEU A 199 -5.43 -25.66 -27.24
C LEU A 199 -6.72 -25.80 -28.06
N SER A 200 -7.72 -26.51 -27.53
CA SER A 200 -9.08 -26.41 -28.04
C SER A 200 -9.78 -25.18 -27.47
N GLU A 201 -10.75 -24.62 -28.21
CA GLU A 201 -11.58 -23.51 -27.71
C GLU A 201 -12.31 -23.88 -26.41
N HIS A 202 -12.76 -25.14 -26.29
CA HIS A 202 -13.38 -25.66 -25.07
C HIS A 202 -12.42 -25.65 -23.87
N THR A 203 -11.15 -26.00 -24.08
CA THR A 203 -10.10 -25.94 -23.06
C THR A 203 -9.84 -24.50 -22.63
N VAL A 204 -9.79 -23.56 -23.58
CA VAL A 204 -9.64 -22.13 -23.27
C VAL A 204 -10.81 -21.63 -22.43
N ASN A 205 -12.05 -21.94 -22.82
CA ASN A 205 -13.25 -21.55 -22.06
C ASN A 205 -13.28 -22.15 -20.65
N SER A 206 -12.79 -23.38 -20.49
CA SER A 206 -12.62 -24.02 -19.17
C SER A 206 -11.63 -23.25 -18.29
N HIS A 207 -10.48 -22.86 -18.82
CA HIS A 207 -9.51 -22.04 -18.09
C HIS A 207 -10.03 -20.64 -17.78
N ILE A 208 -10.74 -19.97 -18.69
CA ILE A 208 -11.40 -18.68 -18.43
C ILE A 208 -12.38 -18.81 -17.26
N THR A 209 -13.17 -19.89 -17.23
CA THR A 209 -14.14 -20.14 -16.15
C THR A 209 -13.42 -20.36 -14.81
N ALA A 210 -12.33 -21.15 -14.81
CA ALA A 210 -11.52 -21.38 -13.63
C ALA A 210 -10.86 -20.08 -13.12
N ALA A 211 -10.25 -19.30 -14.00
CA ALA A 211 -9.63 -18.02 -13.69
C ALA A 211 -10.65 -17.01 -13.15
N ALA A 212 -11.82 -16.89 -13.80
CA ALA A 212 -12.91 -16.04 -13.34
C ALA A 212 -13.36 -16.42 -11.93
N ARG A 213 -13.52 -17.73 -11.65
CA ARG A 213 -13.87 -18.20 -10.31
C ARG A 213 -12.80 -17.87 -9.27
N LYS A 214 -11.51 -18.05 -9.59
CA LYS A 214 -10.40 -17.74 -8.67
C LYS A 214 -10.25 -16.24 -8.41
N LEU A 215 -10.64 -15.41 -9.37
CA LEU A 215 -10.65 -13.95 -9.25
C LEU A 215 -11.97 -13.38 -8.72
N ASP A 216 -12.95 -14.23 -8.37
CA ASP A 216 -14.29 -13.82 -7.95
C ASP A 216 -14.99 -12.90 -8.98
N ALA A 217 -14.78 -13.19 -10.26
CA ALA A 217 -15.30 -12.44 -11.38
C ALA A 217 -16.61 -13.03 -11.89
N VAL A 218 -17.66 -12.19 -11.97
CA VAL A 218 -18.97 -12.60 -12.51
C VAL A 218 -19.01 -12.85 -14.02
N ASN A 219 -18.03 -12.33 -14.79
CA ASN A 219 -17.93 -12.56 -16.23
C ASN A 219 -16.49 -12.31 -16.74
N ARG A 220 -16.22 -12.62 -18.01
CA ARG A 220 -14.88 -12.48 -18.60
C ARG A 220 -14.35 -11.04 -18.61
N VAL A 221 -15.23 -10.05 -18.79
CA VAL A 221 -14.83 -8.63 -18.80
C VAL A 221 -14.47 -8.18 -17.39
N HIS A 222 -15.25 -8.59 -16.39
CA HIS A 222 -14.95 -8.36 -14.99
C HIS A 222 -13.63 -9.06 -14.60
N MET A 223 -13.40 -10.28 -15.09
CA MET A 223 -12.14 -11.01 -14.88
C MET A 223 -10.95 -10.24 -15.43
N VAL A 224 -11.03 -9.74 -16.67
CA VAL A 224 -9.99 -8.88 -17.26
C VAL A 224 -9.80 -7.60 -16.45
N ALA A 225 -10.88 -6.94 -16.04
CA ALA A 225 -10.79 -5.72 -15.23
C ALA A 225 -10.12 -5.99 -13.88
N ILE A 226 -10.44 -7.09 -13.21
CA ILE A 226 -9.79 -7.52 -11.97
C ILE A 226 -8.32 -7.83 -12.24
N ALA A 227 -8.00 -8.56 -13.32
CA ALA A 227 -6.64 -8.93 -13.66
C ALA A 227 -5.76 -7.70 -13.93
N LEU A 228 -6.24 -6.73 -14.69
CA LEU A 228 -5.56 -5.46 -14.95
C LEU A 228 -5.39 -4.62 -13.68
N ARG A 229 -6.45 -4.42 -12.88
CA ARG A 229 -6.37 -3.67 -11.60
C ARG A 229 -5.47 -4.34 -10.58
N ASN A 230 -5.32 -5.66 -10.70
CA ASN A 230 -4.43 -6.44 -9.88
C ASN A 230 -3.06 -6.64 -10.52
N GLY A 231 -2.75 -6.05 -11.67
CA GLY A 231 -1.44 -6.20 -12.27
C GLY A 231 -1.06 -7.64 -12.65
N LEU A 232 -2.05 -8.52 -12.79
CA LEU A 232 -1.83 -9.91 -13.22
C LEU A 232 -1.53 -9.98 -14.72
N VAL A 233 -1.92 -8.94 -15.46
CA VAL A 233 -1.72 -8.75 -16.90
C VAL A 233 -1.53 -7.25 -17.18
N SER A 234 -0.78 -6.91 -18.23
CA SER A 234 -0.47 -5.53 -18.67
C SER A 234 -1.16 -5.21 -19.98
#